data_AF-A0A1P8F6L7-F1
#
_entry.id   AF-A0A1P8F6L7-F1
#
_cell.length_a   1.000
_cell.length_b   1.000
_cell.length_c   1.000
_cell.angle_alpha   90.00
_cell.angle_beta   90.00
_cell.angle_gamma   90.00
#
_symmetry.space_group_name_H-M   'P 1'
#
loop_
_entity.id
_entity.type
_entity.pdbx_description
1 polymer ?
#
loop_
_entity_poly.entity_id
_entity_poly.type
_entity_poly.pdbx_seq_one_letter_code
_entity_poly.pdbx_strand_id
1 'polypeptide(L)'
;MNGSPWQSPPNCPVSKGRGLRIVNHDSWTGLPYTVLLHKIADVAKGWDLKRFVAGATGLGGPLCSSLKQSMGHRIISFVFTTSSKSNLGYELLAAVGTGRLHLYSRDASPESDECWQELESDGFGFD
;
A
#
# COMPACT_ATOMS: atom_id res chain seq x y z
N MET A 1 -4.86 8.05 -17.71
CA MET A 1 -5.57 7.49 -18.88
C MET A 1 -4.51 6.73 -19.66
N ASN A 2 -4.46 5.39 -19.76
CA ASN A 2 -5.44 4.33 -19.65
C ASN A 2 -4.93 3.24 -18.69
N GLY A 3 -5.62 3.03 -17.56
CA GLY A 3 -5.37 1.86 -16.71
C GLY A 3 -6.25 0.73 -17.22
N SER A 4 -5.68 -0.19 -17.98
CA SER A 4 -6.34 -1.47 -18.29
C SER A 4 -6.82 -2.10 -16.98
N PRO A 5 -8.05 -2.64 -16.88
CA PRO A 5 -8.50 -3.34 -15.69
C PRO A 5 -7.50 -4.45 -15.40
N TRP A 6 -6.87 -4.39 -14.22
CA TRP A 6 -5.82 -5.32 -13.84
C TRP A 6 -6.34 -6.75 -13.94
N GLN A 7 -5.71 -7.53 -14.81
CA GLN A 7 -5.97 -8.96 -14.95
C GLN A 7 -4.97 -9.70 -14.07
N SER A 8 -5.46 -10.64 -13.25
CA SER A 8 -4.56 -11.45 -12.43
C SER A 8 -3.57 -12.18 -13.33
N PRO A 9 -2.26 -12.18 -13.03
CA PRO A 9 -1.29 -12.94 -13.81
C PRO A 9 -1.67 -14.43 -13.81
N PRO A 10 -1.52 -15.12 -14.96
CA PRO A 10 -2.14 -16.42 -15.24
C PRO A 10 -1.66 -17.58 -14.34
N ASN A 11 -0.67 -17.36 -13.47
CA ASN A 11 -0.08 -18.40 -12.63
C ASN A 11 0.16 -17.99 -11.17
N CYS A 12 -0.56 -16.98 -10.66
CA CYS A 12 -0.52 -16.68 -9.22
C CYS A 12 -1.33 -17.75 -8.48
N PRO A 13 -0.70 -18.63 -7.66
CA PRO A 13 -1.43 -19.63 -6.92
C PRO A 13 -2.36 -18.90 -5.95
N VAL A 14 -3.67 -18.92 -6.24
CA VAL A 14 -4.68 -18.42 -5.31
C VAL A 14 -4.69 -19.41 -4.15
N SER A 15 -3.83 -19.18 -3.16
CA SER A 15 -3.84 -19.96 -1.93
C SER A 15 -5.21 -19.76 -1.28
N LYS A 16 -5.90 -20.87 -0.98
CA LYS A 16 -7.25 -20.90 -0.40
C LYS A 16 -7.35 -20.29 1.02
N GLY A 17 -6.29 -19.66 1.53
CA GLY A 17 -6.27 -18.92 2.79
C GLY A 17 -6.51 -17.42 2.61
N ARG A 18 -6.65 -16.67 3.72
CA ARG A 18 -6.61 -15.19 3.72
C ARG A 18 -5.20 -14.72 3.36
N GLY A 19 -4.85 -14.78 2.08
CA GLY A 19 -3.61 -14.23 1.53
C GLY A 19 -3.68 -12.71 1.45
N LEU A 20 -2.56 -12.06 1.74
CA LEU A 20 -2.34 -10.64 1.53
C LEU A 20 -1.66 -10.48 0.16
N ARG A 21 -2.25 -9.68 -0.71
CA ARG A 21 -1.71 -9.39 -2.05
C ARG A 21 -1.50 -7.89 -2.17
N ILE A 22 -0.26 -7.49 -2.41
CA ILE A 22 0.08 -6.13 -2.79
C ILE A 22 -0.07 -6.07 -4.30
N VAL A 23 -0.94 -5.19 -4.79
CA VAL A 23 -1.29 -5.09 -6.21
C VAL A 23 -0.72 -3.86 -6.90
N ASN A 24 -0.36 -2.84 -6.13
CA ASN A 24 0.21 -1.59 -6.61
C ASN A 24 1.02 -0.93 -5.49
N HIS A 25 2.02 -0.15 -5.87
CA HIS A 25 2.75 0.76 -4.99
C HIS A 25 2.91 2.10 -5.70
N ASP A 26 2.51 3.19 -5.06
CA ASP A 26 2.76 4.54 -5.53
C ASP A 26 3.64 5.27 -4.50
N SER A 27 4.72 5.91 -4.95
CA SER A 27 5.58 6.77 -4.13
C SER A 27 5.53 8.19 -4.65
N TRP A 28 5.35 9.16 -3.74
CA TRP A 28 5.33 10.57 -4.09
C TRP A 28 6.19 11.37 -3.13
N THR A 29 7.12 12.14 -3.67
CA THR A 29 8.03 13.00 -2.92
C THR A 29 7.98 14.43 -3.45
N GLY A 30 8.19 15.41 -2.57
CA GLY A 30 8.28 16.83 -2.96
C GLY A 30 7.00 17.47 -3.51
N LEU A 31 5.84 16.79 -3.46
CA LEU A 31 4.60 17.32 -3.99
C LEU A 31 3.96 18.37 -3.07
N PRO A 32 3.37 19.44 -3.63
CA PRO A 32 2.50 20.33 -2.88
C PRO A 32 1.34 19.56 -2.25
N TYR A 33 0.98 19.93 -1.02
CA TYR A 33 -0.06 19.26 -0.24
C TYR A 33 -1.40 19.13 -0.97
N THR A 34 -1.82 20.15 -1.71
CA THR A 34 -3.07 20.14 -2.49
C THR A 34 -3.02 19.13 -3.64
N VAL A 35 -1.88 19.02 -4.32
CA VAL A 35 -1.65 18.05 -5.41
C VAL A 35 -1.64 16.63 -4.86
N LEU A 36 -1.00 16.42 -3.71
CA LEU A 36 -0.97 15.12 -3.03
C LEU A 36 -2.38 14.63 -2.66
N LEU A 37 -3.21 15.51 -2.08
CA LEU A 37 -4.59 15.17 -1.73
C LEU A 37 -5.41 14.74 -2.96
N HIS A 38 -5.25 15.44 -4.08
CA HIS A 38 -5.91 15.09 -5.34
C HIS A 38 -5.45 13.71 -5.84
N LYS A 39 -4.13 13.46 -5.90
CA LYS A 39 -3.59 12.16 -6.32
C LYS A 39 -4.10 11.01 -5.47
N ILE A 40 -4.11 11.16 -4.14
CA ILE A 40 -4.65 10.14 -3.22
C ILE A 40 -6.13 9.87 -3.52
N ALA A 41 -6.93 10.93 -3.69
CA ALA A 41 -8.36 10.79 -3.98
C ALA A 41 -8.60 10.12 -5.34
N ASP A 42 -7.78 10.42 -6.35
CA ASP A 42 -7.89 9.82 -7.68
C ASP A 42 -7.53 8.33 -7.66
N VAL A 43 -6.46 7.94 -6.96
CA VAL A 43 -6.12 6.53 -6.74
C VAL A 43 -7.25 5.82 -6.00
N ALA A 44 -7.75 6.41 -4.90
CA ALA A 44 -8.82 5.80 -4.12
C ALA A 44 -10.10 5.58 -4.92
N LYS A 45 -10.44 6.52 -5.81
CA LYS A 45 -11.59 6.39 -6.74
C LYS A 45 -11.31 5.37 -7.84
N GLY A 46 -10.13 5.39 -8.45
CA GLY A 46 -9.75 4.51 -9.55
C GLY A 46 -9.78 3.03 -9.16
N TRP A 47 -9.42 2.72 -7.91
CA TRP A 47 -9.46 1.37 -7.35
C TRP A 47 -10.77 0.98 -6.67
N ASP A 48 -11.74 1.90 -6.58
CA ASP A 48 -12.95 1.77 -5.73
C ASP A 48 -12.63 1.23 -4.33
N LEU A 49 -11.71 1.90 -3.63
CA LEU A 49 -11.25 1.44 -2.33
C LEU A 49 -12.39 1.38 -1.32
N LYS A 50 -12.57 0.20 -0.71
CA LYS A 50 -13.56 -0.05 0.35
C LYS A 50 -13.14 0.54 1.69
N ARG A 51 -11.83 0.54 1.96
CA ARG A 51 -11.21 1.10 3.17
C ARG A 51 -9.88 1.74 2.80
N PHE A 52 -9.63 2.91 3.37
CA PHE A 52 -8.39 3.66 3.22
C PHE A 52 -7.83 3.93 4.61
N VAL A 53 -6.73 3.29 4.98
CA VAL A 53 -6.08 3.53 6.28
C VAL A 53 -4.96 4.52 6.08
N ALA A 54 -4.95 5.59 6.86
CA ALA A 54 -3.91 6.61 6.80
C ALA A 54 -3.30 6.85 8.17
N GLY A 55 -1.96 6.93 8.20
CA GLY A 55 -1.22 7.34 9.40
C GLY A 55 -1.55 8.78 9.75
N ALA A 56 -2.16 9.00 10.91
CA ALA A 56 -2.55 10.32 11.41
C ALA A 56 -1.50 10.93 12.35
N THR A 57 -0.27 10.41 12.35
CA THR A 57 0.84 10.92 13.15
C THR A 57 1.52 12.12 12.47
N GLY A 58 1.82 13.17 13.24
CA GLY A 58 2.51 14.37 12.75
C GLY A 58 1.72 15.07 11.63
N LEU A 59 2.34 15.22 10.45
CA LEU A 59 1.75 15.85 9.26
C LEU A 59 0.55 15.08 8.68
N GLY A 60 0.34 13.82 9.08
CA GLY A 60 -0.76 12.99 8.60
C GLY A 60 -2.14 13.36 9.16
N GLY A 61 -2.21 14.07 10.29
CA GLY A 61 -3.48 14.47 10.92
C GLY A 61 -4.35 15.41 10.05
N PRO A 62 -3.79 16.53 9.58
CA PRO A 62 -4.48 17.42 8.63
C PRO A 62 -4.86 16.73 7.32
N LEU A 63 -3.99 15.84 6.82
CA LEU A 63 -4.24 15.05 5.61
C LEU A 63 -5.45 14.13 5.78
N CYS A 64 -5.48 13.36 6.87
CA CYS A 64 -6.63 12.52 7.21
C CYS A 64 -7.91 13.34 7.33
N SER A 65 -7.86 14.50 8.00
CA SER A 65 -9.03 15.36 8.20
C SER A 65 -9.58 15.90 6.86
N SER A 66 -8.69 16.31 5.96
CA SER A 66 -9.03 16.80 4.63
C SER A 66 -9.64 15.69 3.76
N LEU A 67 -9.00 14.51 3.76
CA LEU A 67 -9.49 13.35 3.01
C LEU A 67 -10.81 12.78 3.58
N LYS A 68 -11.08 12.97 4.88
CA LYS A 68 -12.34 12.56 5.49
C LYS A 68 -13.53 13.37 4.98
N GLN A 69 -13.31 14.63 4.59
CA GLN A 69 -14.34 15.43 3.94
C GLN A 69 -14.66 14.91 2.52
N SER A 70 -13.66 14.42 1.78
CA SER A 70 -13.87 13.96 0.39
C SER A 70 -14.27 12.49 0.27
N MET A 71 -13.78 11.61 1.16
CA MET A 71 -13.97 10.15 1.10
C MET A 71 -14.90 9.60 2.20
N GLY A 72 -15.32 10.44 3.15
CA GLY A 72 -16.29 10.10 4.18
C GLY A 72 -15.83 8.96 5.10
N HIS A 73 -16.69 7.96 5.29
CA HIS A 73 -16.45 6.84 6.21
C HIS A 73 -15.41 5.82 5.69
N ARG A 74 -14.96 5.93 4.44
CA ARG A 74 -13.96 5.00 3.87
C ARG A 74 -12.58 5.23 4.46
N ILE A 75 -12.27 6.45 4.91
CA ILE A 75 -10.98 6.76 5.53
C ILE A 75 -10.98 6.43 7.03
N ILE A 76 -9.94 5.71 7.44
CA ILE A 76 -9.68 5.30 8.81
C ILE A 76 -8.35 5.94 9.21
N SER A 77 -8.44 6.94 10.08
CA SER A 77 -7.26 7.58 10.67
C SER A 77 -6.65 6.64 11.72
N PHE A 78 -5.38 6.31 11.56
CA PHE A 78 -4.66 5.43 12.46
C PHE A 78 -3.47 6.16 13.07
N VAL A 79 -3.43 6.25 14.39
CA VAL A 79 -2.31 6.86 15.12
C VAL A 79 -1.37 5.75 15.55
N PHE A 80 -0.17 5.70 14.97
CA PHE A 80 0.85 4.74 15.35
C PHE A 80 1.38 5.04 16.75
N THR A 81 1.25 4.07 17.64
CA THR A 81 2.03 3.95 18.88
C THR A 81 3.19 2.99 18.67
N THR A 82 4.21 3.04 19.54
CA THR A 82 5.32 2.07 19.52
C THR A 82 4.82 0.62 19.50
N SER A 83 3.87 0.28 20.38
CA SER A 83 3.29 -1.07 20.45
C SER A 83 2.57 -1.46 19.15
N SER A 84 1.72 -0.57 18.62
CA SER A 84 0.97 -0.86 17.39
C SER A 84 1.87 -1.02 16.16
N LYS A 85 2.95 -0.22 16.08
CA LYS A 85 3.93 -0.28 15.01
C LYS A 85 4.71 -1.60 15.07
N SER A 86 5.17 -1.99 16.26
CA SER A 86 5.84 -3.28 16.46
C SER A 86 4.92 -4.45 16.13
N ASN A 87 3.66 -4.43 16.58
CA ASN A 87 2.71 -5.50 16.28
C ASN A 87 2.46 -5.64 14.77
N LEU A 88 2.25 -4.52 14.06
CA LEU A 88 2.10 -4.52 12.61
C LEU A 88 3.34 -5.10 11.91
N GLY A 89 4.54 -4.74 12.36
CA GLY A 89 5.80 -5.29 11.84
C GLY A 89 5.90 -6.80 12.04
N TYR A 90 5.59 -7.31 13.23
CA TYR A 90 5.60 -8.75 13.50
C TYR A 90 4.54 -9.51 12.69
N GLU A 91 3.34 -8.96 12.55
CA GLU A 91 2.29 -9.55 11.72
C GLU A 91 2.69 -9.61 10.23
N LEU A 92 3.36 -8.56 9.74
CA LEU A 92 3.91 -8.53 8.38
C LEU A 92 4.99 -9.59 8.19
N LEU A 93 5.97 -9.67 9.09
CA LEU A 93 7.02 -10.69 9.04
C LEU A 93 6.44 -12.10 9.10
N ALA A 94 5.44 -12.33 9.97
CA ALA A 94 4.75 -13.60 10.04
C ALA A 94 3.98 -13.92 8.74
N ALA A 95 3.41 -12.92 8.06
CA ALA A 95 2.77 -13.13 6.76
C ALA A 95 3.77 -13.50 5.66
N VAL A 96 4.95 -12.85 5.65
CA VAL A 96 6.05 -13.20 4.75
C VAL A 96 6.55 -14.63 5.02
N GLY A 97 6.94 -14.93 6.26
CA GLY A 97 7.51 -16.23 6.64
C GLY A 97 6.55 -17.41 6.50
N THR A 98 5.25 -17.16 6.31
CA THR A 98 4.23 -18.20 6.05
C THR A 98 3.76 -18.24 4.60
N GLY A 99 4.37 -17.47 3.69
CA GLY A 99 3.95 -17.40 2.28
C GLY A 99 2.56 -16.81 2.07
N ARG A 100 2.04 -16.04 3.04
CA ARG A 100 0.73 -15.38 2.95
C ARG A 100 0.80 -14.03 2.26
N LEU A 101 1.96 -13.39 2.20
CA LEU A 101 2.17 -12.12 1.49
C LEU A 101 2.68 -12.39 0.07
N HIS A 102 2.02 -11.81 -0.93
CA HIS A 102 2.47 -11.82 -2.32
C HIS A 102 2.62 -10.38 -2.82
N LEU A 103 3.79 -10.06 -3.36
CA LEU A 103 4.06 -8.80 -4.04
C LEU A 103 3.70 -8.93 -5.53
N TYR A 104 3.36 -7.81 -6.17
CA TYR A 104 3.16 -7.75 -7.62
C TYR A 104 4.51 -7.93 -8.34
N SER A 105 4.49 -8.50 -9.55
CA SER A 105 5.71 -8.64 -10.37
C SER A 105 6.31 -7.27 -10.70
N ARG A 106 7.63 -7.20 -10.85
CA ARG A 106 8.32 -6.01 -11.37
C ARG A 106 7.59 -5.47 -12.60
N ASP A 107 7.12 -4.23 -12.50
CA ASP A 107 6.37 -3.55 -13.56
C ASP A 107 7.18 -2.42 -14.22
N ALA A 108 8.49 -2.37 -13.95
CA ALA A 108 9.44 -1.36 -14.41
C ALA A 108 9.11 0.08 -13.97
N SER A 109 8.24 0.25 -12.96
CA SER A 109 8.11 1.52 -12.27
C SER A 109 9.34 1.76 -11.38
N PRO A 110 9.83 3.01 -11.25
CA PRO A 110 10.92 3.35 -10.33
C PRO A 110 10.66 2.86 -8.90
N GLU A 111 9.41 2.92 -8.45
CA GLU A 111 8.98 2.50 -7.12
C GLU A 111 9.02 0.98 -6.94
N SER A 112 8.70 0.22 -7.99
CA SER A 112 8.86 -1.22 -7.99
C SER A 112 10.34 -1.59 -7.96
N ASP A 113 11.16 -0.95 -8.80
CA ASP A 113 12.59 -1.22 -8.87
C ASP A 113 13.28 -0.93 -7.53
N GLU A 114 13.00 0.20 -6.88
CA GLU A 114 13.50 0.52 -5.54
C GLU A 114 13.07 -0.53 -4.51
N CYS A 115 11.78 -0.90 -4.49
CA CYS A 115 11.25 -1.90 -3.56
C CYS A 115 11.94 -3.26 -3.72
N TRP A 116 12.15 -3.71 -4.97
CA TRP A 116 12.82 -4.98 -5.22
C TRP A 116 14.32 -4.92 -4.90
N GLN A 117 14.99 -3.78 -5.12
CA GLN A 117 16.38 -3.58 -4.71
C GLN A 117 16.54 -3.65 -3.18
N GLU A 118 15.64 -3.04 -2.41
CA GLU A 118 15.66 -3.10 -0.95
C GLU A 118 15.48 -4.56 -0.45
N LEU A 119 14.52 -5.29 -1.01
CA LEU A 119 14.26 -6.69 -0.66
C LEU A 119 15.46 -7.60 -0.96
N GLU A 120 16.12 -7.40 -2.11
CA GLU A 120 17.29 -8.16 -2.53
C GLU A 120 18.53 -7.82 -1.69
N SER A 121 18.71 -6.54 -1.36
CA SER A 121 19.81 -6.06 -0.52
C SER A 121 19.73 -6.63 0.91
N ASP A 122 18.52 -6.84 1.44
CA ASP A 122 18.29 -7.38 2.77
C ASP A 122 18.26 -8.93 2.83
N GLY A 123 18.57 -9.61 1.72
CA GLY A 123 18.72 -11.08 1.68
C GLY A 123 17.41 -11.86 1.65
N PHE A 124 16.27 -11.23 1.38
CA PHE A 124 15.01 -11.90 1.12
C PHE A 124 14.93 -12.31 -0.35
N GLY A 125 15.59 -13.42 -0.71
CA GLY A 125 15.46 -14.02 -2.03
C GLY A 125 14.04 -14.56 -2.25
N PHE A 126 13.27 -13.90 -3.11
CA PHE A 126 12.04 -14.44 -3.67
C PHE A 126 12.38 -15.09 -5.01
N ASP A 127 12.89 -16.33 -4.97
CA ASP A 127 12.99 -17.21 -6.14
C ASP A 127 11.61 -17.81 -6.51
#